data_AF-A0A6A7KZE7-F1
#
_entry.id   AF-A0A6A7KZE7-F1
#
_cell.length_a   1.000
_cell.length_b   1.000
_cell.length_c   1.000
_cell.angle_alpha   90.00
_cell.angle_beta   90.00
_cell.angle_gamma   90.00
#
_symmetry.space_group_name_H-M   'P 1'
#
loop_
_entity.id
_entity.type
_entity.pdbx_description
1 polymer ?
#
loop_
_entity_poly.entity_id
_entity_poly.type
_entity_poly.pdbx_seq_one_letter_code
_entity_poly.pdbx_strand_id
1 'polypeptide(L)'
;MTQTTHLFSRTTVAVILGFALCVGAAPQAQEPVPAEPQEPPGVPAKPAEPTKAVPPSQQPAPRHAGPQVTATSRNVNVEVTVTQQLGGAPVSKTLTFVVADSSTGKVRSGIKVPIANAMPNMGMNYQDVGFDVDAGIRILDNDRIWLDLSLTFSSVLPAKGSGKESQAYPSFGNAESQLNLLLDNGKPLTLTQSGDPSTGQEYAVEVKATIIE
;
A
#
# COMPACT_ATOMS: atom_id res chain seq x y z
N MET A 1 33.83 19.84 -27.59
CA MET A 1 33.75 18.62 -26.76
C MET A 1 34.23 19.01 -25.37
N THR A 2 33.31 19.24 -24.45
CA THR A 2 33.66 19.72 -23.10
C THR A 2 32.96 18.80 -22.11
N GLN A 3 33.76 17.96 -21.44
CA GLN A 3 33.30 17.08 -20.37
C GLN A 3 33.17 17.91 -19.10
N THR A 4 31.96 17.96 -18.53
CA THR A 4 31.71 18.59 -17.23
C THR A 4 31.52 17.47 -16.19
N THR A 5 32.51 17.31 -15.33
CA THR A 5 32.53 16.35 -14.22
C THR A 5 32.00 17.06 -12.96
N HIS A 6 30.87 16.62 -12.40
CA HIS A 6 30.42 17.09 -11.09
C HIS A 6 30.61 15.99 -10.03
N LEU A 7 31.62 16.22 -9.19
CA LEU A 7 31.93 15.53 -7.95
C LEU A 7 30.85 15.87 -6.90
N PHE A 8 30.06 14.88 -6.45
CA PHE A 8 29.17 15.06 -5.30
C PHE A 8 29.90 14.64 -4.01
N SER A 9 30.20 15.64 -3.19
CA SER A 9 30.80 15.52 -1.86
C SER A 9 29.77 15.03 -0.84
N ARG A 10 30.09 13.97 -0.09
CA ARG A 10 29.28 13.43 0.99
C ARG A 10 29.63 14.13 2.30
N THR A 11 28.80 15.07 2.74
CA THR A 11 28.92 15.69 4.07
C THR A 11 28.18 14.84 5.10
N THR A 12 28.94 14.25 6.02
CA THR A 12 28.43 13.53 7.20
C THR A 12 28.10 14.55 8.29
N VAL A 13 26.85 14.59 8.77
CA VAL A 13 26.47 15.42 9.93
C VAL A 13 26.10 14.50 11.09
N ALA A 14 26.82 14.67 12.19
CA ALA A 14 26.65 13.92 13.43
C ALA A 14 25.45 14.43 14.25
N VAL A 15 24.73 13.48 14.83
CA VAL A 15 23.58 13.64 15.71
C VAL A 15 24.02 14.11 17.10
N ILE A 16 23.29 15.04 17.71
CA ILE A 16 23.35 15.29 19.16
C ILE A 16 21.98 14.99 19.78
N LEU A 17 22.05 14.09 20.76
CA LEU A 17 21.02 13.51 21.59
C LEU A 17 20.72 14.44 22.78
N GLY A 18 19.45 14.60 23.15
CA GLY A 18 19.10 15.19 24.44
C GLY A 18 17.64 15.59 24.55
N PHE A 19 16.78 14.69 25.03
CA PHE A 19 15.48 15.09 25.56
C PHE A 19 15.16 14.34 26.85
N ALA A 20 14.86 15.13 27.87
CA ALA A 20 14.55 14.74 29.23
C ALA A 20 13.11 14.20 29.33
N LEU A 21 12.95 13.11 30.08
CA LEU A 21 11.66 12.53 30.45
C LEU A 21 11.03 13.32 31.62
N CYS A 22 9.83 13.85 31.40
CA CYS A 22 8.89 14.21 32.48
C CYS A 22 7.71 13.23 32.42
N VAL A 23 7.60 12.38 33.44
CA VAL A 23 6.49 11.44 33.61
C VAL A 23 5.36 12.15 34.35
N GLY A 24 4.29 12.50 33.64
CA GLY A 24 3.05 13.01 34.22
C GLY A 24 1.97 11.94 34.17
N ALA A 25 1.50 11.47 35.32
CA ALA A 25 0.36 10.58 35.43
C ALA A 25 -0.94 11.38 35.27
N ALA A 26 -1.73 11.06 34.25
CA ALA A 26 -3.07 11.62 34.04
C ALA A 26 -4.15 10.66 34.59
N PRO A 27 -5.25 11.18 35.16
CA PRO A 27 -6.35 10.38 35.69
C PRO A 27 -7.15 9.71 34.55
N GLN A 28 -7.48 8.43 34.72
CA GLN A 28 -8.33 7.70 33.79
C GLN A 28 -9.80 8.12 33.98
N ALA A 29 -10.38 8.72 32.94
CA ALA A 29 -11.81 8.94 32.85
C ALA A 29 -12.53 7.62 32.53
N GLN A 30 -13.59 7.30 33.28
CA GLN A 30 -14.46 6.16 33.02
C GLN A 30 -15.22 6.37 31.71
N GLU A 31 -15.06 5.44 30.78
CA GLU A 31 -15.83 5.39 29.55
C GLU A 31 -17.29 5.00 29.84
N PRO A 32 -18.28 5.74 29.30
CA PRO A 32 -19.69 5.37 29.41
C PRO A 32 -19.99 4.11 28.59
N VAL A 33 -20.77 3.21 29.20
CA VAL A 33 -21.24 1.94 28.61
C VAL A 33 -22.06 2.24 27.34
N PRO A 34 -21.67 1.70 26.17
CA PRO A 34 -22.43 1.87 24.92
C PRO A 34 -23.83 1.25 25.01
N ALA A 35 -24.85 2.00 24.58
CA ALA A 35 -26.22 1.53 24.47
C ALA A 35 -26.36 0.48 23.35
N GLU A 36 -27.10 -0.59 23.63
CA GLU A 36 -27.36 -1.67 22.67
C GLU A 36 -28.15 -1.16 21.45
N PRO A 37 -27.72 -1.52 20.21
CA PRO A 37 -28.46 -1.21 18.99
C PRO A 37 -29.84 -1.90 18.96
N GLN A 38 -30.90 -1.11 18.80
CA GLN A 38 -32.24 -1.63 18.53
C GLN A 38 -32.33 -2.14 17.09
N GLU A 39 -32.80 -3.38 16.92
CA GLU A 39 -33.06 -3.97 15.60
C GLU A 39 -34.15 -3.19 14.84
N PRO A 40 -33.92 -2.86 13.56
CA PRO A 40 -34.93 -2.22 12.74
C PRO A 40 -36.09 -3.17 12.40
N PRO A 41 -37.33 -2.66 12.28
CA PRO A 41 -38.51 -3.45 11.91
C PRO A 41 -38.36 -4.13 10.55
N GLY A 42 -38.71 -5.42 10.50
CA GLY A 42 -38.58 -6.29 9.33
C GLY A 42 -39.28 -5.76 8.08
N VAL A 43 -38.55 -5.74 6.97
CA VAL A 43 -39.06 -5.40 5.64
C VAL A 43 -39.90 -6.58 5.11
N PRO A 44 -41.08 -6.32 4.50
CA PRO A 44 -41.93 -7.36 3.92
C PRO A 44 -41.21 -8.18 2.84
N ALA A 45 -41.29 -9.51 2.97
CA ALA A 45 -40.67 -10.46 2.05
C ALA A 45 -41.26 -10.31 0.62
N LYS A 46 -40.37 -10.15 -0.36
CA LYS A 46 -40.71 -10.12 -1.79
C LYS A 46 -41.20 -11.51 -2.25
N PRO A 47 -42.28 -11.60 -3.05
CA PRO A 47 -42.76 -12.87 -3.63
C PRO A 47 -41.67 -13.61 -4.40
N ALA A 48 -41.52 -14.90 -4.13
CA ALA A 48 -40.55 -15.78 -4.77
C ALA A 48 -40.90 -15.98 -6.25
N GLU A 49 -39.92 -15.76 -7.13
CA GLU A 49 -40.04 -16.08 -8.55
C GLU A 49 -40.01 -17.61 -8.79
N PRO A 50 -40.71 -18.11 -9.82
CA PRO A 50 -40.73 -19.54 -10.16
C PRO A 50 -39.33 -20.08 -10.47
N THR A 51 -38.90 -21.05 -9.68
CA THR A 51 -37.63 -21.76 -9.86
C THR A 51 -37.65 -22.53 -11.18
N LYS A 52 -36.85 -22.09 -12.16
CA LYS A 52 -36.54 -22.87 -13.37
C LYS A 52 -35.88 -24.19 -12.94
N ALA A 53 -36.37 -25.29 -13.49
CA ALA A 53 -35.84 -26.63 -13.24
C ALA A 53 -34.33 -26.67 -13.49
N VAL A 54 -33.59 -27.04 -12.44
CA VAL A 54 -32.13 -27.23 -12.50
C VAL A 54 -31.85 -28.48 -13.35
N PRO A 55 -31.06 -28.37 -14.43
CA PRO A 55 -30.67 -29.53 -15.23
C PRO A 55 -29.90 -30.57 -14.38
N PRO A 56 -30.02 -31.87 -14.70
CA PRO A 56 -29.41 -32.94 -13.90
C PRO A 56 -27.90 -32.73 -13.77
N SER A 57 -27.44 -32.76 -12.52
CA SER A 57 -26.04 -32.64 -12.13
C SER A 57 -25.21 -33.72 -12.83
N GLN A 58 -24.43 -33.34 -13.84
CA GLN A 58 -23.41 -34.22 -14.39
C GLN A 58 -22.39 -34.51 -13.29
N GLN A 59 -22.22 -35.78 -12.96
CA GLN A 59 -21.24 -36.26 -12.02
C GLN A 59 -19.85 -35.75 -12.47
N PRO A 60 -19.13 -34.96 -11.65
CA PRO A 60 -17.84 -34.43 -12.04
C PRO A 60 -16.90 -35.58 -12.39
N ALA A 61 -16.32 -35.55 -13.59
CA ALA A 61 -15.29 -36.49 -13.98
C ALA A 61 -14.16 -36.50 -12.93
N PRO A 62 -13.52 -37.65 -12.66
CA PRO A 62 -12.40 -37.75 -11.75
C PRO A 62 -11.36 -36.69 -12.12
N ARG A 63 -11.13 -35.72 -11.24
CA ARG A 63 -10.05 -34.74 -11.43
C ARG A 63 -8.76 -35.53 -11.40
N HIS A 64 -8.08 -35.63 -12.53
CA HIS A 64 -6.72 -36.15 -12.59
C HIS A 64 -5.90 -35.41 -11.54
N ALA A 65 -5.30 -36.16 -10.62
CA ALA A 65 -4.36 -35.61 -9.66
C ALA A 65 -3.28 -34.90 -10.46
N GLY A 66 -3.28 -33.57 -10.41
CA GLY A 66 -2.28 -32.76 -11.09
C GLY A 66 -0.88 -33.12 -10.58
N PRO A 67 0.17 -32.79 -11.35
CA PRO A 67 1.56 -33.03 -10.95
C PRO A 67 1.79 -32.57 -9.51
N GLN A 68 2.23 -33.50 -8.66
CA GLN A 68 2.63 -33.20 -7.28
C GLN A 68 3.82 -32.24 -7.36
N VAL A 69 3.63 -31.00 -6.91
CA VAL A 69 4.71 -30.00 -6.86
C VAL A 69 5.69 -30.45 -5.78
N THR A 70 6.77 -31.12 -6.19
CA THR A 70 7.87 -31.54 -5.30
C THR A 70 9.02 -30.55 -5.28
N ALA A 71 8.82 -29.33 -5.79
CA ALA A 71 9.83 -28.28 -5.68
C ALA A 71 9.89 -27.81 -4.22
N THR A 72 11.07 -27.84 -3.62
CA THR A 72 11.39 -27.18 -2.35
C THR A 72 11.05 -25.70 -2.49
N SER A 73 9.83 -25.32 -2.12
CA SER A 73 9.35 -23.95 -2.29
C SER A 73 10.12 -23.05 -1.33
N ARG A 74 11.06 -22.28 -1.87
CA ARG A 74 11.75 -21.23 -1.11
C ARG A 74 10.82 -20.03 -0.95
N ASN A 75 11.01 -19.29 0.12
CA ASN A 75 10.31 -18.03 0.34
C ASN A 75 11.19 -16.86 -0.10
N VAL A 76 10.57 -15.75 -0.50
CA VAL A 76 11.25 -14.51 -0.87
C VAL A 76 10.70 -13.39 -0.01
N ASN A 77 11.59 -12.71 0.73
CA ASN A 77 11.29 -11.45 1.41
C ASN A 77 11.37 -10.31 0.40
N VAL A 78 10.27 -9.61 0.19
CA VAL A 78 10.14 -8.46 -0.71
C VAL A 78 10.00 -7.20 0.14
N GLU A 79 10.87 -6.22 -0.13
CA GLU A 79 10.86 -4.90 0.46
C GLU A 79 10.62 -3.87 -0.65
N VAL A 80 9.57 -3.07 -0.50
CA VAL A 80 9.21 -2.00 -1.43
C VAL A 80 9.23 -0.69 -0.66
N THR A 81 10.07 0.23 -1.11
CA THR A 81 10.19 1.57 -0.53
C THR A 81 9.73 2.61 -1.55
N VAL A 82 8.75 3.43 -1.16
CA VAL A 82 8.32 4.60 -1.93
C VAL A 82 8.74 5.85 -1.19
N THR A 83 9.50 6.69 -1.87
CA THR A 83 9.92 8.01 -1.36
C THR A 83 9.15 9.08 -2.10
N GLN A 84 8.40 9.89 -1.35
CA GLN A 84 7.60 11.00 -1.85
C GLN A 84 8.30 12.32 -1.51
N GLN A 85 8.45 13.20 -2.49
CA GLN A 85 9.01 14.53 -2.29
C GLN A 85 8.00 15.60 -2.74
N LEU A 86 7.68 16.52 -1.83
CA LEU A 86 6.79 17.66 -2.09
C LEU A 86 7.35 18.91 -1.39
N GLY A 87 8.09 19.74 -2.12
CA GLY A 87 8.52 21.08 -1.67
C GLY A 87 9.34 21.12 -0.36
N GLY A 88 9.81 19.96 0.14
CA GLY A 88 10.43 19.81 1.44
C GLY A 88 11.23 18.50 1.55
N ALA A 89 11.46 18.03 2.78
CA ALA A 89 12.19 16.80 3.04
C ALA A 89 11.44 15.58 2.45
N PRO A 90 12.13 14.65 1.78
CA PRO A 90 11.52 13.42 1.30
C PRO A 90 10.93 12.58 2.44
N VAL A 91 9.75 11.99 2.21
CA VAL A 91 9.08 11.08 3.12
C VAL A 91 9.09 9.69 2.51
N SER A 92 9.67 8.72 3.20
CA SER A 92 9.75 7.33 2.74
C SER A 92 8.76 6.44 3.48
N LYS A 93 8.11 5.54 2.73
CA LYS A 93 7.30 4.45 3.27
C LYS A 93 7.84 3.14 2.76
N THR A 94 8.06 2.20 3.66
CA THR A 94 8.58 0.88 3.34
C THR A 94 7.55 -0.17 3.74
N LEU A 95 7.26 -1.08 2.80
CA LEU A 95 6.45 -2.26 3.01
C LEU A 95 7.32 -3.49 2.84
N THR A 96 7.22 -4.43 3.78
CA THR A 96 7.96 -5.69 3.76
C THR A 96 7.00 -6.85 3.89
N PHE A 97 7.12 -7.86 3.02
CA PHE A 97 6.29 -9.06 3.06
C PHE A 97 6.99 -10.25 2.42
N VAL A 98 6.48 -11.46 2.69
CA VAL A 98 7.08 -12.71 2.24
C VAL A 98 6.14 -13.43 1.28
N VAL A 99 6.67 -13.91 0.14
CA VAL A 99 5.93 -14.65 -0.88
C VAL A 99 6.68 -15.95 -1.20
N ALA A 100 5.94 -17.05 -1.34
CA ALA A 100 6.51 -18.32 -1.79
C ALA A 100 6.91 -18.26 -3.27
N ASP A 101 7.93 -19.03 -3.67
CA ASP A 101 8.32 -19.17 -5.07
C ASP A 101 7.14 -19.67 -5.94
N SER A 102 7.02 -19.10 -7.14
CA SER A 102 5.95 -19.35 -8.10
C SER A 102 4.54 -19.06 -7.56
N SER A 103 4.43 -18.20 -6.54
CA SER A 103 3.18 -17.72 -5.99
C SER A 103 2.97 -16.22 -6.25
N THR A 104 1.76 -15.76 -5.98
CA THR A 104 1.42 -14.34 -5.89
C THR A 104 1.14 -13.98 -4.43
N GLY A 105 1.56 -12.79 -4.02
CA GLY A 105 1.27 -12.20 -2.71
C GLY A 105 0.59 -10.85 -2.90
N LYS A 106 -0.27 -10.50 -1.95
CA LYS A 106 -0.99 -9.22 -1.95
C LYS A 106 -0.95 -8.62 -0.55
N VAL A 107 -0.64 -7.34 -0.47
CA VAL A 107 -0.62 -6.60 0.79
C VAL A 107 -1.28 -5.24 0.56
N ARG A 108 -2.18 -4.88 1.47
CA ARG A 108 -2.93 -3.63 1.43
C ARG A 108 -2.79 -2.99 2.79
N SER A 109 -2.37 -1.73 2.84
CA SER A 109 -2.15 -0.98 4.08
C SER A 109 -2.65 0.44 3.90
N GLY A 110 -3.76 0.78 4.56
CA GLY A 110 -4.35 2.11 4.42
C GLY A 110 -5.13 2.56 5.64
N ILE A 111 -5.54 3.82 5.59
CA ILE A 111 -6.44 4.45 6.55
C ILE A 111 -7.60 5.11 5.80
N LYS A 112 -8.72 5.30 6.51
CA LYS A 112 -9.86 6.08 6.03
C LYS A 112 -9.73 7.51 6.51
N VAL A 113 -9.66 8.45 5.57
CA VAL A 113 -9.58 9.87 5.85
C VAL A 113 -10.97 10.48 5.70
N PRO A 114 -11.52 11.14 6.73
CA PRO A 114 -12.79 11.83 6.61
C PRO A 114 -12.65 13.03 5.66
N ILE A 115 -13.55 13.13 4.71
CA ILE A 115 -13.70 14.26 3.79
C ILE A 115 -14.98 14.99 4.16
N ALA A 116 -14.85 16.29 4.43
CA ALA A 116 -16.00 17.15 4.60
C ALA A 116 -16.81 17.21 3.30
N ASN A 117 -18.11 16.93 3.38
CA ASN A 117 -18.99 17.08 2.25
C ASN A 117 -19.19 18.57 1.93
N ALA A 118 -19.32 18.89 0.63
CA ALA A 118 -19.59 20.26 0.19
C ALA A 118 -20.95 20.80 0.72
N MET A 119 -21.87 19.90 1.08
CA MET A 119 -23.15 20.24 1.70
C MET A 119 -23.13 19.89 3.20
N PRO A 120 -23.38 20.87 4.09
CA PRO A 120 -23.22 20.70 5.54
C PRO A 120 -24.16 19.64 6.18
N ASN A 121 -25.21 19.21 5.48
CA ASN A 121 -26.20 18.26 6.00
C ASN A 121 -26.02 16.82 5.48
N MET A 122 -24.96 16.50 4.71
CA MET A 122 -24.78 15.16 4.10
C MET A 122 -23.89 14.20 4.90
N GLY A 123 -23.60 14.47 6.17
CA GLY A 123 -22.71 13.63 6.99
C GLY A 123 -21.24 13.73 6.57
N MET A 124 -20.40 12.79 7.04
CA MET A 124 -18.99 12.69 6.63
C MET A 124 -18.82 11.65 5.53
N ASN A 125 -18.04 11.97 4.49
CA ASN A 125 -17.56 10.98 3.54
C ASN A 125 -16.17 10.48 3.97
N TYR A 126 -15.75 9.31 3.51
CA TYR A 126 -14.43 8.75 3.82
C TYR A 126 -13.73 8.33 2.54
N GLN A 127 -12.43 8.64 2.45
CA GLN A 127 -11.57 8.23 1.36
C GLN A 127 -10.48 7.31 1.90
N ASP A 128 -10.33 6.16 1.26
CA ASP A 128 -9.21 5.25 1.55
C ASP A 128 -7.92 5.84 0.97
N VAL A 129 -6.91 5.98 1.82
CA VAL A 129 -5.54 6.32 1.43
C VAL A 129 -4.59 5.26 1.95
N GLY A 130 -3.62 4.84 1.15
CA GLY A 130 -2.82 3.70 1.52
C GLY A 130 -1.75 3.30 0.52
N PHE A 131 -1.28 2.08 0.74
CA PHE A 131 -0.17 1.47 0.07
C PHE A 131 -0.55 0.03 -0.23
N ASP A 132 -0.61 -0.27 -1.51
CA ASP A 132 -1.22 -1.45 -2.05
C ASP A 132 -0.22 -2.11 -3.00
N VAL A 133 0.14 -3.36 -2.71
CA VAL A 133 1.12 -4.12 -3.49
C VAL A 133 0.58 -5.48 -3.83
N ASP A 134 0.63 -5.81 -5.11
CA ASP A 134 0.51 -7.18 -5.61
C ASP A 134 1.85 -7.58 -6.22
N ALA A 135 2.36 -8.76 -5.86
CA ALA A 135 3.64 -9.27 -6.34
C ALA A 135 3.54 -10.74 -6.78
N GLY A 136 3.93 -11.04 -8.01
CA GLY A 136 4.18 -12.38 -8.51
C GLY A 136 5.67 -12.69 -8.52
N ILE A 137 6.09 -13.79 -7.88
CA ILE A 137 7.50 -14.14 -7.73
C ILE A 137 7.81 -15.44 -8.47
N ARG A 138 8.96 -15.47 -9.14
CA ARG A 138 9.60 -16.70 -9.60
C ARG A 138 11.10 -16.64 -9.37
N ILE A 139 11.66 -17.64 -8.71
CA ILE A 139 13.11 -17.80 -8.57
C ILE A 139 13.65 -18.49 -9.84
N LEU A 140 14.74 -17.98 -10.38
CA LEU A 140 15.41 -18.50 -11.57
C LEU A 140 16.70 -19.25 -11.21
N ASP A 141 17.23 -20.00 -12.17
CA ASP A 141 18.55 -20.63 -12.08
C ASP A 141 19.61 -19.53 -11.97
N ASN A 142 20.45 -19.55 -10.91
CA ASN A 142 21.42 -18.52 -10.46
C ASN A 142 20.97 -17.60 -9.31
N ASP A 143 19.91 -17.95 -8.59
CA ASP A 143 19.38 -17.17 -7.46
C ASP A 143 18.95 -15.75 -7.84
N ARG A 144 18.59 -15.52 -9.11
CA ARG A 144 17.90 -14.29 -9.54
C ARG A 144 16.39 -14.45 -9.38
N ILE A 145 15.73 -13.31 -9.23
CA ILE A 145 14.30 -13.25 -8.90
C ILE A 145 13.60 -12.49 -10.01
N TRP A 146 12.67 -13.16 -10.69
CA TRP A 146 11.69 -12.49 -11.53
C TRP A 146 10.53 -12.01 -10.65
N LEU A 147 10.24 -10.72 -10.71
CA LEU A 147 9.17 -10.07 -9.94
C LEU A 147 8.23 -9.32 -10.89
N ASP A 148 6.97 -9.72 -10.90
CA ASP A 148 5.86 -8.95 -11.47
C ASP A 148 5.22 -8.13 -10.33
N LEU A 149 5.34 -6.81 -10.37
CA LEU A 149 4.95 -5.90 -9.31
C LEU A 149 3.87 -4.94 -9.80
N SER A 150 2.73 -4.92 -9.11
CA SER A 150 1.73 -3.85 -9.21
C SER A 150 1.68 -3.08 -7.89
N LEU A 151 1.90 -1.78 -7.97
CA LEU A 151 1.95 -0.86 -6.84
C LEU A 151 0.91 0.25 -7.04
N THR A 152 0.07 0.46 -6.04
CA THR A 152 -0.77 1.64 -5.92
C THR A 152 -0.45 2.34 -4.60
N PHE A 153 -0.16 3.62 -4.68
CA PHE A 153 0.13 4.46 -3.52
C PHE A 153 -0.78 5.68 -3.54
N SER A 154 -1.39 5.98 -2.40
CA SER A 154 -2.15 7.20 -2.20
C SER A 154 -1.78 7.86 -0.88
N SER A 155 -1.76 9.19 -0.88
CA SER A 155 -1.35 10.01 0.27
C SER A 155 -2.23 11.24 0.41
N VAL A 156 -2.33 11.73 1.65
CA VAL A 156 -2.94 13.03 1.94
C VAL A 156 -1.88 14.10 1.76
N LEU A 157 -2.19 15.12 0.98
CA LEU A 157 -1.31 16.24 0.72
C LEU A 157 -1.63 17.38 1.70
N PRO A 158 -0.63 18.16 2.11
CA PRO A 158 -0.87 19.35 2.90
C PRO A 158 -1.79 20.30 2.13
N ALA A 159 -2.81 20.82 2.81
CA ALA A 159 -3.77 21.71 2.19
C ALA A 159 -3.05 22.98 1.71
N LYS A 160 -3.19 23.35 0.44
CA LYS A 160 -2.67 24.61 -0.09
C LYS A 160 -3.53 25.75 0.44
N GLY A 161 -3.18 26.28 1.61
CA GLY A 161 -3.93 27.34 2.27
C GLY A 161 -3.94 28.63 1.45
N SER A 162 -5.10 29.02 0.92
CA SER A 162 -5.29 30.32 0.27
C SER A 162 -5.57 31.42 1.31
N GLY A 163 -4.64 31.69 2.22
CA GLY A 163 -4.52 32.92 3.03
C GLY A 163 -5.73 33.45 3.84
N LYS A 164 -6.88 32.78 3.84
CA LYS A 164 -8.08 33.12 4.61
C LYS A 164 -8.54 31.82 5.28
N GLU A 165 -9.17 31.92 6.45
CA GLU A 165 -9.73 30.84 7.29
C GLU A 165 -10.79 29.94 6.59
N SER A 166 -10.69 29.75 5.28
CA SER A 166 -11.46 28.77 4.53
C SER A 166 -10.99 27.38 4.96
N GLN A 167 -11.89 26.67 5.62
CA GLN A 167 -11.88 25.23 5.86
C GLN A 167 -11.22 24.50 4.69
N ALA A 168 -9.96 24.12 4.87
CA ALA A 168 -9.15 23.61 3.79
C ALA A 168 -9.45 22.12 3.60
N TYR A 169 -10.05 21.78 2.46
CA TYR A 169 -10.29 20.38 2.10
C TYR A 169 -8.95 19.67 1.87
N PRO A 170 -8.75 18.45 2.38
CA PRO A 170 -7.55 17.68 2.09
C PRO A 170 -7.48 17.41 0.58
N SER A 171 -6.31 17.60 -0.01
CA SER A 171 -6.02 17.10 -1.36
C SER A 171 -5.33 15.74 -1.24
N PHE A 172 -5.48 14.91 -2.27
CA PHE A 172 -4.93 13.56 -2.29
C PHE A 172 -4.01 13.40 -3.50
N GLY A 173 -2.86 12.76 -3.29
CA GLY A 173 -1.97 12.35 -4.36
C GLY A 173 -2.07 10.84 -4.56
N ASN A 174 -2.05 10.40 -5.82
CA ASN A 174 -2.04 8.99 -6.18
C ASN A 174 -0.92 8.69 -7.18
N ALA A 175 -0.31 7.53 -7.05
CA ALA A 175 0.68 6.99 -7.97
C ALA A 175 0.38 5.51 -8.21
N GLU A 176 0.48 5.07 -9.45
CA GLU A 176 0.32 3.67 -9.84
C GLU A 176 1.53 3.25 -10.68
N SER A 177 2.01 2.02 -10.49
CA SER A 177 3.13 1.48 -11.26
C SER A 177 2.95 -0.02 -11.44
N GLN A 178 3.19 -0.48 -12.67
CA GLN A 178 3.20 -1.90 -13.03
C GLN A 178 4.54 -2.21 -13.67
N LEU A 179 5.32 -3.09 -13.04
CA LEU A 179 6.73 -3.30 -13.34
C LEU A 179 7.04 -4.80 -13.42
N ASN A 180 7.78 -5.20 -14.46
CA ASN A 180 8.34 -6.55 -14.58
C ASN A 180 9.85 -6.45 -14.40
N LEU A 181 10.36 -7.05 -13.33
CA LEU A 181 11.72 -6.83 -12.82
C LEU A 181 12.49 -8.14 -12.77
N LEU A 182 13.79 -8.04 -13.04
CA LEU A 182 14.74 -9.12 -12.83
C LEU A 182 15.79 -8.66 -11.82
N LEU A 183 15.67 -9.14 -10.59
CA LEU A 183 16.44 -8.70 -9.43
C LEU A 183 17.54 -9.71 -9.09
N ASP A 184 18.67 -9.18 -8.64
CA ASP A 184 19.69 -10.00 -7.98
C ASP A 184 19.30 -10.21 -6.50
N ASN A 185 19.54 -11.41 -5.96
CA ASN A 185 19.23 -11.72 -4.56
C ASN A 185 19.83 -10.70 -3.58
N GLY A 186 18.97 -10.06 -2.79
CA GLY A 186 19.36 -9.15 -1.72
C GLY A 186 19.86 -7.77 -2.18
N LYS A 187 19.89 -7.46 -3.48
CA LYS A 187 20.34 -6.16 -3.98
C LYS A 187 19.14 -5.23 -4.24
N PRO A 188 19.12 -4.02 -3.65
CA PRO A 188 18.09 -3.03 -3.96
C PRO A 188 18.25 -2.50 -5.40
N LEU A 189 17.12 -2.25 -6.06
CA LEU A 189 17.03 -1.65 -7.38
C LEU A 189 16.07 -0.45 -7.33
N THR A 190 16.57 0.73 -7.68
CA THR A 190 15.77 1.95 -7.85
C THR A 190 15.22 1.99 -9.28
N LEU A 191 13.90 2.14 -9.43
CA LEU A 191 13.22 1.88 -10.70
C LEU A 191 12.73 3.12 -11.42
N THR A 192 12.03 4.00 -10.71
CA THR A 192 11.26 5.06 -11.36
C THR A 192 11.16 6.25 -10.44
N GLN A 193 11.36 7.43 -11.04
CA GLN A 193 11.00 8.73 -10.50
C GLN A 193 9.83 9.26 -11.34
N SER A 194 8.63 9.28 -10.78
CA SER A 194 7.44 9.83 -11.44
C SER A 194 7.11 11.17 -10.83
N GLY A 195 6.86 12.17 -11.68
CA GLY A 195 6.44 13.50 -11.25
C GLY A 195 4.97 13.75 -11.58
N ASP A 196 4.15 14.14 -10.61
CA ASP A 196 2.81 14.68 -10.88
C ASP A 196 2.93 16.18 -11.17
N PRO A 197 2.73 16.63 -12.42
CA PRO A 197 2.91 18.04 -12.80
C PRO A 197 1.88 18.96 -12.15
N SER A 198 0.73 18.45 -11.71
CA SER A 198 -0.35 19.27 -11.12
C SER A 198 -0.07 19.63 -9.65
N THR A 199 0.59 18.71 -8.94
CA THR A 199 0.92 18.89 -7.52
C THR A 199 2.39 19.24 -7.29
N GLY A 200 3.26 18.96 -8.25
CA GLY A 200 4.72 19.09 -8.13
C GLY A 200 5.34 17.99 -7.27
N GLN A 201 4.65 16.86 -7.13
CA GLN A 201 5.13 15.72 -6.35
C GLN A 201 6.03 14.84 -7.17
N GLU A 202 7.08 14.34 -6.54
CA GLU A 202 7.93 13.31 -7.11
C GLU A 202 7.85 12.04 -6.26
N TYR A 203 7.78 10.90 -6.92
CA TYR A 203 7.76 9.58 -6.30
C TYR A 203 8.93 8.76 -6.81
N ALA A 204 9.79 8.29 -5.93
CA ALA A 204 10.86 7.35 -6.22
C ALA A 204 10.53 5.97 -5.64
N VAL A 205 10.61 4.92 -6.46
CA VAL A 205 10.36 3.54 -6.03
C VAL A 205 11.67 2.76 -6.00
N GLU A 206 11.96 2.14 -4.87
CA GLU A 206 13.05 1.19 -4.67
C GLU A 206 12.48 -0.17 -4.27
N VAL A 207 13.03 -1.24 -4.85
CA VAL A 207 12.60 -2.61 -4.58
C VAL A 207 13.80 -3.48 -4.29
N LYS A 208 13.69 -4.31 -3.25
CA LYS A 208 14.66 -5.35 -2.91
C LYS A 208 13.92 -6.66 -2.69
N ALA A 209 14.46 -7.74 -3.23
CA ALA A 209 13.94 -9.09 -3.01
C ALA A 209 15.07 -10.00 -2.51
N THR A 210 14.82 -10.77 -1.46
CA THR A 210 15.82 -11.63 -0.81
C THR A 210 15.25 -13.04 -0.65
N ILE A 211 15.94 -14.05 -1.18
CA ILE A 211 15.60 -15.46 -0.97
C ILE A 211 15.87 -15.81 0.50
N ILE A 212 14.90 -16.44 1.15
CA ILE A 212 15.00 -16.93 2.52
C ILE A 212 15.38 -18.42 2.44
N GLU A 213 16.49 -18.78 3.09
CA GLU A 213 16.98 -20.17 3.22
C GLU A 213 16.43 -20.86 4.48
#